data_AF-A0A0F8Y962-F1
#
_entry.id   AF-A0A0F8Y962-F1
#
_cell.length_a   1.000
_cell.length_b   1.000
_cell.length_c   1.000
_cell.angle_alpha   90.00
_cell.angle_beta   90.00
_cell.angle_gamma   90.00
#
_symmetry.space_group_name_H-M   'P 1'
#
loop_
_entity.id
_entity.type
_entity.pdbx_description
1 polymer ?
#
loop_
_entity_poly.entity_id
_entity_poly.type
_entity_poly.pdbx_seq_one_letter_code
_entity_poly.pdbx_strand_id
1 'polypeptide(L)'
;MAVFKSLSGYYIKGRPKAHRMEGITTRQHAGFVLSRLPKDYPITAPQRRVRDAAAACGIKTGMSRAALVTAMKDCIPSKLRRGG
;
A
#
# COMPACT_ATOMS: atom_id res chain seq x y z
N MET A 1 -10.45 9.64 -13.18
CA MET A 1 -9.88 8.30 -12.95
C MET A 1 -11.05 7.35 -12.74
N ALA A 2 -11.48 6.63 -13.77
CA ALA A 2 -12.58 5.68 -13.65
C ALA A 2 -12.03 4.39 -13.04
N VAL A 3 -12.26 4.19 -11.74
CA VAL A 3 -12.01 2.90 -11.08
C VAL A 3 -13.22 2.03 -11.39
N PHE A 4 -13.18 1.32 -12.53
CA PHE A 4 -14.17 0.28 -12.79
C PHE A 4 -13.96 -0.81 -11.74
N LYS A 5 -14.93 -0.95 -10.83
CA LYS A 5 -15.05 -2.10 -9.93
C LYS A 5 -14.87 -3.38 -10.75
N SER A 6 -14.10 -4.34 -10.20
CA SER A 6 -14.20 -5.80 -10.45
C SER A 6 -13.17 -6.56 -11.30
N LEU A 7 -11.87 -6.22 -11.26
CA LEU A 7 -10.83 -7.24 -11.45
C LEU A 7 -9.84 -7.19 -10.27
N SER A 8 -10.03 -8.10 -9.30
CA SER A 8 -9.15 -8.22 -8.14
C SER A 8 -7.70 -8.42 -8.59
N GLY A 9 -6.79 -7.53 -8.17
CA GLY A 9 -5.37 -7.65 -8.50
C GLY A 9 -4.91 -6.88 -9.74
N TYR A 10 -5.78 -6.10 -10.40
CA TYR A 10 -5.41 -5.27 -11.55
C TYR A 10 -5.87 -3.82 -11.40
N TYR A 11 -5.12 -2.89 -11.99
CA TYR A 11 -5.50 -1.48 -12.09
C TYR A 11 -5.25 -0.97 -13.52
N ILE A 12 -6.08 -0.02 -13.93
CA ILE A 12 -6.05 0.54 -15.27
C ILE A 12 -5.08 1.73 -15.29
N LYS A 13 -4.00 1.62 -16.06
CA LYS A 13 -3.15 2.76 -16.40
C LYS A 13 -3.59 3.36 -17.73
N GLY A 14 -3.92 4.64 -17.72
CA GLY A 14 -4.13 5.40 -18.95
C GLY A 14 -2.81 5.54 -19.70
N ARG A 15 -2.78 5.13 -20.98
CA ARG A 15 -1.58 5.34 -21.80
C ARG A 15 -1.48 6.83 -22.14
N PRO A 16 -0.30 7.46 -22.02
CA PRO A 16 -0.12 8.83 -22.48
C PRO A 16 -0.52 8.96 -23.97
N LYS A 17 -1.11 10.09 -24.33
CA LYS A 17 -1.44 10.40 -25.73
C LYS A 17 -0.14 10.35 -26.54
N ALA A 18 -0.18 9.74 -27.72
CA ALA A 18 0.98 9.68 -28.60
C ALA A 18 1.53 11.09 -28.85
N HIS A 19 2.84 11.28 -28.65
CA HIS A 19 3.50 12.47 -29.16
C HIS A 19 3.37 12.48 -30.69
N ARG A 20 2.92 13.60 -31.25
CA ARG A 20 2.80 13.78 -32.70
C ARG A 20 4.21 13.94 -33.26
N MET A 21 4.88 12.82 -33.52
CA MET A 21 6.17 12.81 -34.21
C MET A 21 5.88 12.86 -35.70
N GLU A 22 6.21 13.98 -36.35
CA GLU A 22 6.08 14.10 -37.80
C GLU A 22 6.96 13.02 -38.47
N GLY A 23 6.34 12.10 -39.22
CA GLY A 23 7.05 11.09 -40.01
C GLY A 23 6.96 9.63 -39.55
N ILE A 24 6.29 9.30 -38.43
CA ILE A 24 6.12 7.90 -38.00
C ILE A 24 4.67 7.43 -38.24
N THR A 25 4.47 6.49 -39.16
CA THR A 25 3.17 5.93 -39.58
C THR A 25 2.53 4.93 -38.60
N THR A 26 3.04 4.82 -37.37
CA THR A 26 2.47 3.88 -36.39
C THR A 26 1.29 4.53 -35.66
N ARG A 27 0.07 4.09 -35.99
CA ARG A 27 -1.16 4.41 -35.23
C ARG A 27 -1.02 3.90 -33.79
N GLN A 28 -0.44 4.69 -32.91
CA GLN A 28 -0.47 4.41 -31.48
C GLN A 28 -1.86 4.79 -30.95
N HIS A 29 -2.78 3.83 -30.99
CA HIS A 29 -4.14 4.01 -30.49
C HIS A 29 -4.11 4.43 -29.00
N ALA A 30 -4.91 5.44 -28.67
CA ALA A 30 -5.21 5.78 -27.28
C ALA A 30 -5.88 4.56 -26.63
N GLY A 31 -5.32 4.11 -25.51
CA GLY A 31 -5.74 2.85 -24.91
C GLY A 31 -5.42 2.79 -23.43
N PHE A 32 -5.92 1.73 -22.81
CA PHE A 32 -5.71 1.44 -21.41
C PHE A 32 -4.89 0.17 -21.28
N VAL A 33 -3.92 0.17 -20.37
CA VAL A 33 -3.16 -1.03 -20.04
C VAL A 33 -3.65 -1.57 -18.72
N LEU A 34 -4.07 -2.84 -18.71
CA LEU A 34 -4.33 -3.59 -17.49
C LEU A 34 -2.99 -3.94 -16.85
N SER A 35 -2.65 -3.24 -15.77
CA SER A 35 -1.44 -3.50 -15.00
C SER A 35 -1.80 -4.30 -13.75
N ARG A 36 -1.01 -5.32 -13.42
CA ARG A 36 -1.18 -6.04 -12.15
C ARG A 36 -0.87 -5.09 -10.99
N LEU A 37 -1.70 -5.11 -9.95
CA LEU A 37 -1.41 -4.41 -8.71
C LEU A 37 -0.04 -4.90 -8.18
N PRO A 38 0.79 -3.99 -7.65
CA PRO A 38 2.02 -4.38 -6.98
C PRO A 38 1.72 -5.47 -5.93
N LYS A 39 2.60 -6.47 -5.84
CA LYS A 39 2.51 -7.45 -4.76
C LYS A 39 2.76 -6.72 -3.44
N ASP A 40 2.06 -7.14 -2.39
CA ASP A 40 2.37 -6.68 -1.04
C ASP A 40 3.81 -7.02 -0.69
N TYR A 41 4.47 -6.10 0.02
CA TYR A 41 5.82 -6.34 0.49
C TYR A 41 5.81 -7.46 1.54
N PRO A 42 6.72 -8.44 1.44
CA PRO A 42 6.82 -9.47 2.45
C PRO A 42 7.19 -8.86 3.80
N ILE A 43 6.37 -9.12 4.81
CA ILE A 43 6.61 -8.64 6.17
C ILE A 43 7.73 -9.47 6.79
N THR A 44 8.81 -8.80 7.20
CA THR A 44 9.95 -9.45 7.86
C THR A 44 9.56 -9.92 9.27
N ALA A 45 10.32 -10.86 9.84
CA ALA A 45 10.04 -11.35 11.20
C ALA A 45 10.01 -10.22 12.26
N PRO A 46 10.92 -9.23 12.26
CA PRO A 46 10.83 -8.07 13.17
C PRO A 46 9.57 -7.23 12.94
N GLN A 47 9.20 -6.96 11.69
CA GLN A 47 7.98 -6.20 11.37
C GLN A 47 6.73 -6.93 11.83
N ARG A 48 6.72 -8.27 11.74
CA ARG A 48 5.61 -9.10 12.24
C ARG A 48 5.46 -8.95 13.76
N ARG A 49 6.57 -9.01 14.51
CA ARG A 49 6.55 -8.80 15.98
C ARG A 49 5.99 -7.42 16.36
N VAL A 50 6.40 -6.38 15.66
CA VAL A 50 5.89 -5.01 15.89
C VAL A 50 4.39 -4.93 15.58
N ARG A 51 3.95 -5.51 14.46
CA ARG A 51 2.54 -5.53 14.09
C ARG A 51 1.69 -6.26 15.12
N ASP A 52 2.16 -7.41 15.59
CA ASP A 52 1.42 -8.23 16.55
C ASP A 52 1.41 -7.54 17.95
N ALA A 53 2.50 -6.87 18.33
CA ALA A 53 2.55 -6.04 19.53
C ALA A 53 1.59 -4.83 19.45
N ALA A 54 1.56 -4.14 18.30
CA ALA A 54 0.65 -3.02 18.08
C ALA A 54 -0.82 -3.45 18.13
N ALA A 55 -1.14 -4.62 17.55
CA ALA A 55 -2.48 -5.21 17.63
C ALA A 55 -2.87 -5.56 19.07
N ALA A 56 -1.95 -6.17 19.84
CA ALA A 56 -2.17 -6.46 21.26
C ALA A 56 -2.35 -5.18 22.12
N CYS A 57 -1.77 -4.06 21.70
CA CYS A 57 -1.92 -2.76 22.34
C CYS A 57 -3.13 -1.95 21.82
N GLY A 58 -3.98 -2.52 20.95
CA GLY A 58 -5.19 -1.87 20.43
C GLY A 58 -4.93 -0.70 19.48
N ILE A 59 -3.73 -0.60 18.91
CA ILE A 59 -3.36 0.47 17.98
C ILE A 59 -4.02 0.19 16.63
N LYS A 60 -4.84 1.14 16.17
CA LYS A 60 -5.58 1.07 14.90
C LYS A 60 -5.55 2.38 14.14
N THR A 61 -5.74 2.29 12.83
CA THR A 61 -5.90 3.47 11.96
C THR A 61 -7.09 4.31 12.41
N GLY A 62 -6.93 5.63 12.45
CA GLY A 62 -7.97 6.56 12.91
C GLY A 62 -7.96 6.86 14.42
N MET A 63 -7.00 6.33 15.18
CA MET A 63 -6.75 6.70 16.57
C MET A 63 -6.26 8.16 16.69
N SER A 64 -6.62 8.83 17.80
CA SER A 64 -6.11 10.18 18.08
C SER A 64 -4.60 10.15 18.36
N ARG A 65 -3.89 11.22 17.99
CA ARG A 65 -2.43 11.32 18.20
C ARG A 65 -2.03 11.07 19.65
N ALA A 66 -2.79 11.61 20.61
CA ALA A 66 -2.52 11.44 22.04
C ALA A 66 -2.61 9.96 22.44
N ALA A 67 -3.70 9.28 22.07
CA ALA A 67 -3.90 7.87 22.38
C ALA A 67 -2.82 6.98 21.74
N LEU A 68 -2.38 7.30 20.52
CA LEU A 68 -1.30 6.59 19.85
C LEU A 68 0.02 6.72 20.63
N VAL A 69 0.38 7.93 21.04
CA VAL A 69 1.62 8.19 21.79
C VAL A 69 1.60 7.46 23.14
N THR A 70 0.47 7.49 23.85
CA THR A 70 0.31 6.74 25.12
C THR A 70 0.50 5.24 24.90
N ALA A 71 -0.19 4.65 23.93
CA ALA A 71 -0.06 3.22 23.63
C ALA A 71 1.37 2.82 23.22
N MET A 72 2.06 3.67 22.45
CA MET A 72 3.43 3.43 22.02
C MET A 72 4.44 3.50 23.17
N LYS A 73 4.24 4.39 24.15
CA LYS A 73 5.14 4.54 25.29
C LYS A 73 4.90 3.48 26.36
N ASP A 74 3.63 3.20 26.68
CA ASP A 74 3.29 2.43 27.86
C ASP A 74 3.13 0.94 27.56
N CYS A 75 2.58 0.59 26.39
CA CYS A 75 2.25 -0.79 26.06
C CYS A 75 3.32 -1.48 25.20
N ILE A 76 3.74 -0.89 24.08
CA ILE A 76 4.64 -1.54 23.11
C ILE A 76 5.95 -2.07 23.74
N PRO A 77 6.68 -1.30 24.59
CA PRO A 77 7.95 -1.76 25.13
C PRO A 77 7.82 -3.04 25.96
N SER A 78 6.71 -3.20 26.69
CA SER A 78 6.44 -4.39 27.50
C SER A 78 6.26 -5.65 26.64
N LYS A 79 5.68 -5.51 25.44
CA LYS A 79 5.42 -6.60 24.50
C LYS A 79 6.66 -6.98 23.70
N LEU A 80 7.55 -6.03 23.42
CA LEU A 80 8.80 -6.28 22.71
C LEU A 80 9.91 -6.80 23.64
N ARG A 81 9.95 -6.40 24.92
CA ARG A 81 10.97 -6.86 25.88
C ARG A 81 10.79 -8.30 26.37
N ARG A 82 9.56 -8.82 26.40
CA ARG A 82 9.26 -10.19 26.89
C ARG A 82 9.47 -11.30 25.84
N GLY A 83 10.00 -10.97 24.65
CA GLY A 83 10.20 -11.91 23.54
C GLY A 83 11.68 -12.12 23.14
N GLY A 84 12.60 -12.05 24.12
CA GLY A 84 13.98 -12.49 23.97
C GLY A 84 14.13 -13.94 24.38
#